data_AF-A0A966IJB0-F1
#
_entry.id   AF-A0A966IJB0-F1
#
_cell.length_a   1.000
_cell.length_b   1.000
_cell.length_c   1.000
_cell.angle_alpha   90.00
_cell.angle_beta   90.00
_cell.angle_gamma   90.00
#
_symmetry.space_group_name_H-M   'P 1'
#
loop_
_entity.id
_entity.type
_entity.pdbx_description
1 polymer ?
#
loop_
_entity_poly.entity_id
_entity_poly.type
_entity_poly.pdbx_seq_one_letter_code
_entity_poly.pdbx_strand_id
1 'polypeptide(L)'
;TLVVLYGIMTLAIALITAGLPFAAMYLILDDGNSLLSGIAKGLGTLSLMFAAFVIGSIISQVLWVKLSNIYGKVTAQLIGIICYIILLVLIFFCLPNFNVTLLAGLFILAGMTNGSYQQIPWALYPDLMDVTREKTGESIEGAFSAVWLFGQKVANAISPLLLGFILSLYGWKETTEGITEQTEAAMNSLQISITLVPASILGLAGILLIGVYLPQHNKIIEREA
;
A
#
# COMPACT_ATOMS: atom_id res chain seq x y z
N THR A 1 13.47 -13.79 -4.71
CA THR A 1 13.22 -12.37 -5.10
C THR A 1 11.77 -11.96 -4.92
N LEU A 2 10.79 -12.67 -5.52
CA LEU A 2 9.38 -12.27 -5.47
C LEU A 2 8.83 -12.09 -4.03
N VAL A 3 9.16 -13.01 -3.11
CA VAL A 3 8.78 -12.89 -1.69
C VAL A 3 9.31 -11.60 -1.06
N VAL A 4 10.57 -11.25 -1.35
CA VAL A 4 11.21 -10.03 -0.80
C VAL A 4 10.52 -8.78 -1.34
N LEU A 5 10.24 -8.74 -2.66
CA LEU A 5 9.48 -7.64 -3.27
C LEU A 5 8.11 -7.49 -2.63
N TYR A 6 7.38 -8.60 -2.47
CA TYR A 6 6.07 -8.58 -1.83
C TYR A 6 6.15 -8.11 -0.38
N GLY A 7 7.16 -8.55 0.38
CA GLY A 7 7.40 -8.10 1.75
C GLY A 7 7.67 -6.60 1.86
N ILE A 8 8.48 -6.03 0.95
CA ILE A 8 8.77 -4.59 0.92
C ILE A 8 7.49 -3.79 0.59
N MET A 9 6.72 -4.22 -0.42
CA MET A 9 5.44 -3.57 -0.73
C MET A 9 4.45 -3.70 0.44
N THR A 10 4.40 -4.88 1.09
CA THR A 10 3.57 -5.10 2.28
C THR A 10 3.93 -4.13 3.38
N LEU A 11 5.23 -3.91 3.64
CA LEU A 11 5.69 -2.98 4.67
C LEU A 11 5.18 -1.55 4.41
N ALA A 12 5.24 -1.08 3.16
CA ALA A 12 4.70 0.23 2.79
C ALA A 12 3.19 0.33 3.06
N ILE A 13 2.41 -0.65 2.60
CA ILE A 13 0.94 -0.67 2.77
C ILE A 13 0.54 -0.80 4.25
N ALA A 14 1.26 -1.64 4.99
CA ALA A 14 1.03 -1.86 6.41
C ALA A 14 1.38 -0.61 7.24
N LEU A 15 2.35 0.20 6.80
CA LEU A 15 2.68 1.48 7.44
C LEU A 15 1.55 2.50 7.24
N ILE A 16 1.00 2.59 6.03
CA ILE A 16 -0.18 3.44 5.74
C ILE A 16 -1.36 3.01 6.61
N THR A 17 -1.62 1.70 6.68
CA THR A 17 -2.76 1.14 7.41
C THR A 17 -2.62 1.38 8.92
N ALA A 18 -1.41 1.25 9.47
CA ALA A 18 -1.13 1.57 10.87
C ALA A 18 -1.33 3.06 11.20
N GLY A 19 -1.00 3.96 10.27
CA GLY A 19 -1.13 5.41 10.46
C GLY A 19 -2.50 5.98 10.13
N LEU A 20 -3.34 5.25 9.40
CA LEU A 20 -4.63 5.73 8.92
C LEU A 20 -5.60 6.15 10.05
N PRO A 21 -5.70 5.45 11.20
CA PRO A 21 -6.53 5.91 12.30
C PRO A 21 -6.10 7.28 12.84
N PHE A 22 -4.79 7.50 12.96
CA PHE A 22 -4.23 8.79 13.39
C PHE A 22 -4.50 9.87 12.34
N ALA A 23 -4.30 9.55 11.05
CA ALA A 23 -4.59 10.48 9.96
C ALA A 23 -6.05 10.92 9.95
N ALA A 24 -6.97 9.98 10.14
CA ALA A 24 -8.41 10.26 10.19
C ALA A 24 -8.81 11.15 11.37
N MET A 25 -8.08 11.09 12.49
CA MET A 25 -8.34 11.94 13.66
C MET A 25 -7.68 13.32 13.55
N TYR A 26 -6.45 13.39 13.00
CA TYR A 26 -5.60 14.57 13.11
C TYR A 26 -5.39 15.33 11.80
N LEU A 27 -5.44 14.65 10.64
CA LEU A 27 -5.13 15.24 9.34
C LEU A 27 -6.36 15.42 8.43
N ILE A 28 -7.44 14.68 8.71
CA ILE A 28 -8.69 14.72 7.96
C ILE A 28 -9.76 15.35 8.86
N LEU A 29 -9.87 16.67 8.78
CA LEU A 29 -10.84 17.44 9.54
C LEU A 29 -12.12 17.56 8.71
N ASP A 30 -13.29 17.61 9.34
CA ASP A 30 -14.56 17.83 8.63
C ASP A 30 -15.20 19.12 9.14
N ASP A 31 -15.31 20.11 8.26
CA ASP A 31 -15.92 21.41 8.57
C ASP A 31 -17.45 21.43 8.43
N GLY A 32 -18.05 20.33 7.95
CA GLY A 32 -19.49 20.25 7.73
C GLY A 32 -19.97 20.61 6.33
N ASN A 33 -19.09 21.13 5.47
CA ASN A 33 -19.51 21.81 4.23
C ASN A 33 -19.42 20.93 2.98
N SER A 34 -18.73 19.79 3.06
CA SER A 34 -18.53 18.92 1.90
C SER A 34 -19.68 17.93 1.69
N LEU A 35 -19.85 17.46 0.44
CA LEU A 35 -20.94 16.56 0.03
C LEU A 35 -21.08 15.31 0.92
N LEU A 36 -19.95 14.71 1.29
CA LEU A 36 -19.87 13.51 2.11
C LEU A 36 -19.80 13.79 3.62
N SER A 37 -19.87 15.06 4.06
CA SER A 37 -19.81 15.40 5.49
C SER A 37 -20.95 14.77 6.29
N GLY A 38 -22.16 14.71 5.73
CA GLY A 38 -23.30 14.03 6.38
C GLY A 38 -23.01 12.54 6.66
N ILE A 39 -22.31 11.86 5.75
CA ILE A 39 -21.91 10.46 5.90
C ILE A 39 -20.74 10.36 6.89
N ALA A 40 -19.77 11.27 6.83
CA ALA A 40 -18.63 11.30 7.75
C ALA A 40 -19.09 11.44 9.22
N LYS A 41 -20.07 12.31 9.49
CA LYS A 41 -20.65 12.49 10.83
C LYS A 41 -21.39 11.25 11.34
N GLY A 42 -22.06 10.50 10.45
CA GLY A 42 -22.80 9.30 10.83
C GLY A 42 -21.93 8.05 10.99
N LEU A 43 -20.96 7.85 10.10
CA LEU A 43 -20.15 6.62 10.03
C LEU A 43 -18.77 6.75 10.72
N GLY A 44 -18.30 7.98 10.90
CA GLY A 44 -16.93 8.31 11.29
C GLY A 44 -16.00 8.47 10.08
N THR A 45 -15.10 9.44 10.15
CA THR A 45 -14.12 9.75 9.09
C THR A 45 -13.27 8.54 8.71
N LEU A 46 -12.77 7.78 9.70
CA LEU A 46 -11.98 6.58 9.46
C LEU A 46 -12.75 5.54 8.63
N SER A 47 -13.99 5.25 9.04
CA SER A 47 -14.86 4.29 8.36
C SER A 47 -15.17 4.73 6.93
N LEU A 48 -15.42 6.04 6.71
CA LEU A 48 -15.65 6.59 5.38
C LEU A 48 -14.42 6.43 4.47
N MET A 49 -13.22 6.79 4.95
CA MET A 49 -11.98 6.64 4.19
C MET A 49 -11.69 5.17 3.87
N PHE A 50 -11.93 4.28 4.84
CA PHE A 50 -11.76 2.84 4.64
C PHE A 50 -12.76 2.29 3.62
N ALA A 51 -14.03 2.68 3.70
CA ALA A 51 -15.06 2.28 2.73
C ALA A 51 -14.72 2.76 1.32
N ALA A 52 -14.31 4.02 1.17
CA ALA A 52 -13.85 4.60 -0.09
C ALA A 52 -12.68 3.80 -0.70
N PHE A 53 -11.69 3.46 0.14
CA PHE A 53 -10.56 2.63 -0.26
C PHE A 53 -10.99 1.22 -0.71
N VAL A 54 -11.86 0.55 0.04
CA VAL A 54 -12.35 -0.79 -0.32
C VAL A 54 -13.11 -0.77 -1.64
N ILE A 55 -13.98 0.21 -1.86
CA ILE A 55 -14.72 0.37 -3.12
C ILE A 55 -13.75 0.53 -4.30
N GLY A 56 -12.75 1.42 -4.18
CA GLY A 56 -11.73 1.60 -5.20
C GLY A 56 -10.94 0.33 -5.49
N SER A 57 -10.58 -0.41 -4.43
CA SER A 57 -9.86 -1.68 -4.56
C SER A 57 -10.67 -2.73 -5.33
N ILE A 58 -11.96 -2.88 -5.03
CA ILE A 58 -12.85 -3.83 -5.71
C ILE A 58 -12.99 -3.48 -7.20
N ILE A 59 -13.29 -2.21 -7.51
CA ILE A 59 -13.49 -1.76 -8.90
C ILE A 59 -12.22 -1.96 -9.73
N SER A 60 -11.06 -1.74 -9.12
CA SER A 60 -9.78 -1.86 -9.83
C SER A 60 -9.37 -3.29 -10.18
N GLN A 61 -9.99 -4.32 -9.58
CA GLN A 61 -9.56 -5.71 -9.83
C GLN A 61 -9.65 -6.09 -11.30
N VAL A 62 -10.80 -5.80 -11.91
CA VAL A 62 -11.01 -6.05 -13.35
C VAL A 62 -10.03 -5.26 -14.21
N LEU A 63 -9.71 -4.03 -13.81
CA LEU A 63 -8.76 -3.18 -14.53
C LEU A 63 -7.35 -3.77 -14.52
N TRP A 64 -6.85 -4.19 -13.35
CA TRP A 64 -5.51 -4.73 -13.21
C TRP A 64 -5.33 -6.07 -13.91
N VAL A 65 -6.35 -6.93 -13.90
CA VAL A 65 -6.34 -8.19 -14.67
C VAL A 65 -6.24 -7.91 -16.18
N LYS A 66 -7.01 -6.95 -16.69
CA LYS A 66 -6.91 -6.55 -18.11
C LYS A 66 -5.53 -5.99 -18.44
N LEU A 67 -5.02 -5.09 -17.60
CA LEU A 67 -3.70 -4.50 -17.80
C LEU A 67 -2.58 -5.54 -17.74
N SER A 68 -2.65 -6.52 -16.82
CA SER A 68 -1.66 -7.59 -16.73
C SER A 68 -1.68 -8.53 -17.93
N ASN A 69 -2.84 -8.73 -18.57
CA ASN A 69 -2.95 -9.55 -19.77
C ASN A 69 -2.45 -8.83 -21.02
N ILE A 70 -2.58 -7.49 -21.08
CA ILE A 70 -2.14 -6.68 -22.24
C ILE A 70 -0.64 -6.40 -22.18
N TYR A 71 -0.14 -5.92 -21.04
CA TYR A 71 1.25 -5.44 -20.90
C TYR A 71 2.19 -6.43 -20.19
N GLY A 72 1.66 -7.56 -19.72
CA GLY A 72 2.36 -8.51 -18.86
C GLY A 72 2.26 -8.15 -17.37
N LYS A 73 2.31 -9.18 -16.52
CA LYS A 73 2.16 -9.07 -15.07
C LYS A 73 3.22 -8.14 -14.44
N VAL A 74 4.49 -8.28 -14.82
CA VAL A 74 5.59 -7.46 -14.25
C VAL A 74 5.46 -5.98 -14.60
N THR A 75 5.15 -5.67 -15.86
CA THR A 75 4.92 -4.29 -16.31
C THR A 75 3.70 -3.67 -15.63
N ALA A 76 2.60 -4.42 -15.51
CA ALA A 76 1.41 -3.96 -14.80
C ALA A 76 1.69 -3.67 -13.32
N GLN A 77 2.53 -4.48 -12.65
CA GLN A 77 2.96 -4.20 -11.28
C GLN A 77 3.78 -2.91 -11.18
N LEU A 78 4.67 -2.66 -12.14
CA LEU A 78 5.48 -1.45 -12.17
C LEU A 78 4.60 -0.20 -12.36
N ILE A 79 3.64 -0.25 -13.28
CA ILE A 79 2.65 0.83 -13.48
C ILE A 79 1.89 1.08 -12.18
N GLY A 80 1.43 0.02 -11.51
CA GLY A 80 0.75 0.09 -10.21
C GLY A 80 1.57 0.80 -9.14
N ILE A 81 2.86 0.43 -9.00
CA ILE A 81 3.79 1.07 -8.06
C ILE A 81 3.95 2.56 -8.37
N ILE A 82 4.18 2.93 -9.63
CA ILE A 82 4.36 4.32 -10.05
C ILE A 82 3.09 5.14 -9.76
N CYS A 83 1.92 4.63 -10.13
CA CYS A 83 0.65 5.29 -9.84
C CYS A 83 0.43 5.47 -8.33
N TYR A 84 0.78 4.46 -7.52
CA TYR A 84 0.67 4.54 -6.07
C TYR A 84 1.58 5.64 -5.49
N ILE A 85 2.85 5.70 -5.94
CA ILE A 85 3.81 6.72 -5.51
C ILE A 85 3.31 8.13 -5.84
N ILE A 86 2.87 8.36 -7.08
CA ILE A 86 2.31 9.65 -7.51
C ILE A 86 1.12 10.04 -6.63
N LEU A 87 0.23 9.08 -6.37
CA LEU A 87 -0.94 9.33 -5.52
C LEU A 87 -0.56 9.65 -4.07
N LEU A 88 0.42 8.96 -3.49
CA LEU A 88 0.89 9.26 -2.13
C LEU A 88 1.50 10.66 -2.04
N VAL A 89 2.25 11.08 -3.05
CA VAL A 89 2.79 12.44 -3.14
C VAL A 89 1.64 13.46 -3.30
N LEU A 90 0.62 13.15 -4.08
CA LEU A 90 -0.57 14.02 -4.20
C LEU A 90 -1.30 14.13 -2.86
N ILE A 91 -1.54 13.01 -2.15
CA ILE A 91 -2.15 12.99 -0.83
C ILE A 91 -1.32 13.81 0.17
N PHE A 92 0.01 13.73 0.09
CA PHE A 92 0.91 14.55 0.92
C PHE A 92 0.60 16.05 0.74
N PHE A 93 0.49 16.56 -0.49
CA PHE A 93 0.18 17.98 -0.70
C PHE A 93 -1.26 18.37 -0.36
N CYS A 94 -2.19 17.41 -0.34
CA CYS A 94 -3.57 17.68 0.04
C CYS A 94 -3.81 17.69 1.55
N LEU A 95 -2.94 17.09 2.36
CA LEU A 95 -3.09 17.02 3.82
C LEU A 95 -2.37 18.18 4.53
N PRO A 96 -2.84 18.61 5.71
CA PRO A 96 -4.16 18.32 6.27
C PRO A 96 -5.28 19.01 5.48
N ASN A 97 -6.49 18.44 5.45
CA ASN A 97 -7.62 19.01 4.69
C ASN A 97 -8.94 18.96 5.48
N PHE A 98 -9.81 19.94 5.20
CA PHE A 98 -11.18 20.00 5.73
C PHE A 98 -12.23 19.35 4.81
N ASN A 99 -11.89 19.12 3.54
CA ASN A 99 -12.79 18.57 2.55
C ASN A 99 -12.72 17.04 2.54
N VAL A 100 -13.57 16.40 3.35
CA VAL A 100 -13.65 14.93 3.41
C VAL A 100 -14.09 14.29 2.10
N THR A 101 -14.78 15.02 1.22
CA THR A 101 -15.22 14.49 -0.08
C THR A 101 -14.04 14.34 -1.04
N LEU A 102 -13.17 15.35 -1.09
CA LEU A 102 -11.92 15.30 -1.86
C LEU A 102 -11.05 14.12 -1.39
N LEU A 103 -10.87 14.01 -0.07
CA LEU A 103 -10.06 12.93 0.50
C LEU A 103 -10.68 11.56 0.26
N ALA A 104 -12.00 11.40 0.38
CA ALA A 104 -12.67 10.15 0.01
C ALA A 104 -12.39 9.77 -1.46
N GLY A 105 -12.42 10.74 -2.38
CA GLY A 105 -12.03 10.53 -3.79
C GLY A 105 -10.59 10.05 -3.96
N LEU A 106 -9.64 10.67 -3.25
CA LEU A 106 -8.24 10.23 -3.25
C LEU A 106 -8.07 8.83 -2.64
N PHE A 107 -8.85 8.48 -1.62
CA PHE A 107 -8.85 7.15 -1.02
C PHE A 107 -9.44 6.09 -1.95
N ILE A 108 -10.43 6.43 -2.79
CA ILE A 108 -10.87 5.54 -3.89
C ILE A 108 -9.70 5.26 -4.82
N LEU A 109 -8.97 6.28 -5.25
CA LEU A 109 -7.77 6.10 -6.09
C LEU A 109 -6.67 5.29 -5.38
N ALA A 110 -6.55 5.43 -4.05
CA ALA A 110 -5.60 4.66 -3.24
C ALA A 110 -5.99 3.19 -3.21
N GLY A 111 -7.28 2.90 -3.07
CA GLY A 111 -7.84 1.57 -3.24
C GLY A 111 -7.52 1.01 -4.62
N MET A 112 -7.73 1.81 -5.66
CA MET A 112 -7.47 1.38 -7.03
C MET A 112 -6.01 1.02 -7.26
N THR A 113 -5.07 1.84 -6.80
CA THR A 113 -3.64 1.55 -6.94
C THR A 113 -3.20 0.37 -6.08
N ASN A 114 -3.76 0.21 -4.87
CA ASN A 114 -3.55 -0.95 -3.99
C ASN A 114 -3.99 -2.28 -4.64
N GLY A 115 -4.99 -2.25 -5.51
CA GLY A 115 -5.44 -3.42 -6.25
C GLY A 115 -4.33 -4.12 -7.03
N SER A 116 -3.36 -3.37 -7.56
CA SER A 116 -2.19 -3.92 -8.27
C SER A 116 -1.31 -4.76 -7.34
N TYR A 117 -0.95 -4.20 -6.18
CA TYR A 117 -0.15 -4.85 -5.14
C TYR A 117 -0.82 -6.13 -4.60
N GLN A 118 -2.14 -6.14 -4.44
CA GLN A 118 -2.85 -7.31 -3.91
C GLN A 118 -3.02 -8.44 -4.92
N GLN A 119 -3.15 -8.14 -6.22
CA GLN A 119 -3.47 -9.18 -7.21
C GLN A 119 -2.26 -9.68 -7.98
N ILE A 120 -1.41 -8.79 -8.48
CA ILE A 120 -0.40 -9.15 -9.46
C ILE A 120 0.70 -10.06 -8.87
N PRO A 121 1.22 -9.83 -7.64
CA PRO A 121 2.22 -10.72 -7.05
C PRO A 121 1.64 -12.11 -6.78
N TRP A 122 0.36 -12.18 -6.39
CA TRP A 122 -0.36 -13.44 -6.21
C TRP A 122 -0.68 -14.14 -7.54
N ALA A 123 -0.78 -13.40 -8.64
CA ALA A 123 -0.88 -13.96 -9.99
C ALA A 123 0.48 -14.42 -10.56
N LEU A 124 1.60 -13.83 -10.12
CA LEU A 124 2.96 -14.25 -10.47
C LEU A 124 3.42 -15.48 -9.68
N TYR A 125 2.86 -15.66 -8.48
CA TYR A 125 3.15 -16.79 -7.60
C TYR A 125 2.96 -18.16 -8.29
N PRO A 126 1.79 -18.51 -8.86
CA PRO A 126 1.58 -19.82 -9.46
C PRO A 126 2.47 -20.03 -10.68
N ASP A 127 2.62 -19.03 -11.55
CA ASP A 127 3.54 -19.09 -12.70
C ASP A 127 4.95 -19.49 -12.26
N LEU A 128 5.46 -18.88 -11.17
CA LEU A 128 6.79 -19.20 -10.66
C LEU A 128 6.88 -20.63 -10.11
N MET A 129 5.80 -21.14 -9.53
CA MET A 129 5.74 -22.52 -9.02
C MET A 129 5.73 -23.53 -10.16
N ASP A 130 5.00 -23.26 -11.24
CA ASP A 130 4.97 -24.12 -12.43
C ASP A 130 6.36 -24.22 -13.06
N VAL A 131 7.03 -23.08 -13.27
CA VAL A 131 8.42 -23.02 -13.76
C VAL A 131 9.38 -23.77 -12.85
N THR A 132 9.19 -23.66 -11.53
CA THR A 132 10.06 -24.33 -10.56
C THR A 132 9.86 -25.84 -10.62
N ARG A 133 8.61 -26.30 -10.71
CA ARG A 133 8.27 -27.72 -10.83
C ARG A 133 8.85 -28.30 -12.11
N GLU A 134 8.76 -27.60 -13.23
CA GLU A 134 9.33 -28.06 -14.51
C GLU A 134 10.86 -28.20 -14.44
N LYS A 135 11.55 -27.23 -13.82
CA LYS A 135 13.03 -27.21 -13.76
C LYS A 135 13.62 -28.17 -12.73
N THR A 136 12.93 -28.41 -11.62
CA THR A 136 13.47 -29.17 -10.48
C THR A 136 12.80 -30.52 -10.27
N GLY A 137 11.59 -30.73 -10.81
CA GLY A 137 10.74 -31.87 -10.48
C GLY A 137 10.07 -31.77 -9.10
N GLU A 138 10.43 -30.77 -8.29
CA GLU A 138 9.99 -30.65 -6.90
C GLU A 138 8.75 -29.75 -6.77
N SER A 139 7.83 -30.14 -5.88
CA SER A 139 6.62 -29.39 -5.58
C SER A 139 6.77 -28.60 -4.28
N ILE A 140 7.35 -27.40 -4.36
CA ILE A 140 7.72 -26.58 -3.18
C ILE A 140 6.68 -25.50 -2.81
N GLU A 141 5.49 -25.55 -3.39
CA GLU A 141 4.41 -24.54 -3.19
C GLU A 141 4.07 -24.31 -1.71
N GLY A 142 4.02 -25.38 -0.91
CA GLY A 142 3.73 -25.26 0.53
C GLY A 142 4.85 -24.54 1.30
N ALA A 143 6.11 -24.85 0.99
CA ALA A 143 7.25 -24.18 1.62
C ALA A 143 7.34 -22.70 1.20
N PHE A 144 7.12 -22.42 -0.09
CA PHE A 144 7.20 -21.06 -0.61
C PHE A 144 6.06 -20.17 -0.07
N SER A 145 4.82 -20.69 0.00
CA SER A 145 3.69 -19.97 0.64
C SER A 145 3.92 -19.72 2.13
N ALA A 146 4.55 -20.65 2.85
CA ALA A 146 4.92 -20.45 4.25
C ALA A 146 5.89 -19.27 4.43
N VAL A 147 6.95 -19.19 3.62
CA VAL A 147 7.91 -18.07 3.66
C VAL A 147 7.25 -16.77 3.20
N TRP A 148 6.38 -16.81 2.20
CA TRP A 148 5.60 -15.67 1.71
C TRP A 148 4.76 -15.03 2.83
N LEU A 149 3.90 -15.84 3.48
CA LEU A 149 3.01 -15.38 4.53
C LEU A 149 3.77 -14.99 5.80
N PHE A 150 4.86 -15.68 6.11
CA PHE A 150 5.75 -15.29 7.21
C PHE A 150 6.33 -13.89 6.97
N GLY A 151 6.89 -13.63 5.79
CA GLY A 151 7.40 -12.31 5.42
C GLY A 151 6.33 -11.22 5.49
N GLN A 152 5.11 -11.54 5.03
CA GLN A 152 3.96 -10.64 5.15
C GLN A 152 3.63 -10.30 6.61
N LYS A 153 3.59 -11.30 7.50
CA LYS A 153 3.32 -11.09 8.94
C LYS A 153 4.42 -10.26 9.61
N VAL A 154 5.68 -10.51 9.27
CA VAL A 154 6.82 -9.72 9.76
C VAL A 154 6.68 -8.27 9.34
N ALA A 155 6.38 -7.99 8.06
CA ALA A 155 6.16 -6.63 7.57
C ALA A 155 5.00 -5.92 8.32
N ASN A 156 3.89 -6.62 8.54
CA ASN A 156 2.74 -6.10 9.30
C ASN A 156 3.04 -5.89 10.80
N ALA A 157 3.95 -6.65 11.39
CA ALA A 157 4.34 -6.47 12.80
C ALA A 157 5.35 -5.32 12.96
N ILE A 158 6.25 -5.15 11.99
CA ILE A 158 7.26 -4.09 12.00
C ILE A 158 6.64 -2.72 11.70
N SER A 159 5.59 -2.65 10.87
CA SER A 159 5.06 -1.36 10.43
C SER A 159 4.52 -0.46 11.55
N PRO A 160 3.74 -0.92 12.55
CA PRO A 160 3.26 -0.05 13.62
C PRO A 160 4.40 0.33 14.57
N LEU A 161 5.36 -0.57 14.77
CA LEU A 161 6.58 -0.29 15.55
C LEU A 161 7.41 0.82 14.88
N LEU A 162 7.60 0.74 13.56
CA LEU A 162 8.30 1.76 12.79
C LEU A 162 7.56 3.10 12.84
N LEU A 163 6.24 3.10 12.68
CA LEU A 163 5.42 4.31 12.82
C LEU A 163 5.59 4.92 14.22
N GLY A 164 5.39 4.13 15.28
CA GLY A 164 5.51 4.60 16.66
C GLY A 164 6.91 5.14 16.96
N PHE A 165 7.96 4.48 16.45
CA PHE A 165 9.32 4.97 16.57
C PHE A 165 9.51 6.34 15.90
N ILE A 166 9.06 6.51 14.65
CA ILE A 166 9.14 7.80 13.96
C ILE A 166 8.38 8.87 14.74
N LEU A 167 7.13 8.61 15.12
CA LEU A 167 6.30 9.56 15.87
C LEU A 167 6.94 9.95 17.21
N SER A 168 7.54 9.01 17.93
CA SER A 168 8.22 9.29 19.21
C SER A 168 9.41 10.23 19.05
N LEU A 169 10.17 10.12 17.94
CA LEU A 169 11.31 11.00 17.64
C LEU A 169 10.89 12.46 17.43
N TYR A 170 9.67 12.68 16.95
CA TYR A 170 9.11 14.02 16.71
C TYR A 170 8.18 14.51 17.82
N GLY A 171 8.21 13.84 18.99
CA GLY A 171 7.50 14.29 20.19
C GLY A 171 5.99 14.06 20.14
N TRP A 172 5.54 13.00 19.48
CA TRP A 172 4.14 12.59 19.50
C TRP A 172 3.66 12.35 20.94
N LYS A 173 2.56 13.01 21.32
CA LYS A 173 1.96 12.88 22.64
C LYS A 173 0.96 11.74 22.61
N GLU A 174 1.22 10.71 23.39
CA GLU A 174 0.28 9.60 23.58
C GLU A 174 -0.87 10.03 24.52
N THR A 175 -2.07 9.55 24.24
CA THR A 175 -3.25 9.79 25.09
C THR A 175 -4.17 8.58 25.06
N THR A 176 -4.78 8.28 26.20
CA THR A 176 -5.86 7.29 26.35
C THR A 176 -7.25 7.94 26.37
N GLU A 177 -7.32 9.27 26.40
CA GLU A 177 -8.56 10.05 26.58
C GLU A 177 -9.10 10.66 25.27
N GLY A 178 -8.65 10.15 24.12
CA GLY A 178 -9.12 10.58 22.80
C GLY A 178 -8.12 11.45 22.04
N ILE A 179 -8.45 12.72 21.84
CA ILE A 179 -7.61 13.66 21.07
C ILE A 179 -6.81 14.52 22.03
N THR A 180 -5.49 14.60 21.81
CA THR A 180 -4.59 15.51 22.53
C THR A 180 -3.93 16.45 21.54
N GLU A 181 -3.61 17.67 21.98
CA GLU A 181 -2.99 18.66 21.12
C GLU A 181 -1.54 18.25 20.79
N GLN A 182 -1.33 17.92 19.51
CA GLN A 182 -0.03 17.55 18.96
C GLN A 182 0.76 18.79 18.54
N THR A 183 2.09 18.69 18.60
CA THR A 183 2.97 19.72 18.04
C THR A 183 2.94 19.68 16.52
N GLU A 184 3.27 20.79 15.87
CA GLU A 184 3.38 20.85 14.41
C GLU A 184 4.39 19.81 13.88
N ALA A 185 5.51 19.61 14.59
CA ALA A 185 6.50 18.59 14.25
C ALA A 185 5.91 17.16 14.29
N ALA A 186 5.13 16.82 15.32
CA ALA A 186 4.47 15.53 15.44
C ALA A 186 3.44 15.32 14.31
N MET A 187 2.66 16.34 14.00
CA MET A 187 1.67 16.34 12.90
C MET A 187 2.34 16.13 11.53
N ASN A 188 3.40 16.88 11.25
CA ASN A 188 4.17 16.73 10.01
C ASN A 188 4.81 15.34 9.92
N SER A 189 5.31 14.80 11.03
CA SER A 189 5.89 13.45 11.06
C SER A 189 4.86 12.37 10.74
N LEU A 190 3.61 12.51 11.22
CA LEU A 190 2.52 11.61 10.88
C LEU A 190 2.20 11.68 9.39
N GLN A 191 2.03 12.89 8.86
CA GLN A 191 1.74 13.11 7.44
C GLN A 191 2.82 12.49 6.55
N ILE A 192 4.11 12.71 6.85
CA ILE A 192 5.24 12.13 6.13
C ILE A 192 5.26 10.59 6.25
N SER A 193 4.98 10.05 7.44
CA SER A 193 5.02 8.62 7.73
C SER A 193 3.95 7.81 7.00
N ILE A 194 2.80 8.42 6.68
CA ILE A 194 1.72 7.75 5.94
C ILE A 194 1.76 8.04 4.43
N THR A 195 2.62 8.94 3.97
CA THR A 195 2.69 9.34 2.56
C THR A 195 4.07 9.10 1.96
N LEU A 196 5.04 9.96 2.26
CA LEU A 196 6.36 9.97 1.63
C LEU A 196 7.21 8.77 2.05
N VAL A 197 7.11 8.29 3.29
CA VAL A 197 7.85 7.10 3.73
C VAL A 197 7.39 5.85 2.97
N PRO A 198 6.07 5.51 2.92
CA PRO A 198 5.57 4.43 2.08
C PRO A 198 5.90 4.63 0.59
N ALA A 199 5.80 5.85 0.07
CA ALA A 199 6.18 6.15 -1.32
C ALA A 199 7.65 5.82 -1.60
N SER A 200 8.54 6.13 -0.65
CA SER A 200 9.96 5.80 -0.75
C SER A 200 10.21 4.29 -0.72
N ILE A 201 9.51 3.56 0.17
CA ILE A 201 9.57 2.09 0.26
C ILE A 201 9.06 1.44 -1.04
N LEU A 202 7.97 1.94 -1.60
CA LEU A 202 7.46 1.50 -2.90
C LEU A 202 8.42 1.84 -4.04
N GLY A 203 9.11 2.99 -3.99
CA GLY A 203 10.16 3.34 -4.93
C GLY A 203 11.32 2.32 -4.91
N LEU A 204 11.76 1.91 -3.72
CA LEU A 204 12.74 0.84 -3.56
C LEU A 204 12.23 -0.50 -4.14
N ALA A 205 10.96 -0.84 -3.90
CA ALA A 205 10.34 -2.02 -4.50
C ALA A 205 10.33 -1.95 -6.04
N GLY A 206 10.02 -0.78 -6.62
CA GLY A 206 10.05 -0.54 -8.06
C GLY A 206 11.46 -0.69 -8.65
N ILE A 207 12.48 -0.14 -7.99
CA ILE A 207 13.88 -0.29 -8.40
C ILE A 207 14.31 -1.75 -8.37
N LEU A 208 13.98 -2.49 -7.30
CA LEU A 208 14.28 -3.92 -7.20
C LEU A 208 13.52 -4.75 -8.24
N LEU A 209 12.28 -4.36 -8.56
CA LEU A 209 11.48 -5.01 -9.58
C LEU A 209 12.11 -4.85 -10.97
N ILE A 210 12.56 -3.65 -11.33
CA ILE A 210 13.25 -3.40 -12.61
C ILE A 210 14.64 -4.02 -12.63
N GLY A 211 15.44 -3.81 -11.59
CA GLY A 211 16.87 -4.15 -11.58
C GLY A 211 17.16 -5.63 -11.35
N VAL A 212 16.28 -6.35 -10.64
CA VAL A 212 16.53 -7.74 -10.25
C VAL A 212 15.46 -8.68 -10.79
N TYR A 213 14.18 -8.37 -10.57
CA TYR A 213 13.11 -9.32 -10.89
C TYR A 213 12.79 -9.40 -12.38
N LEU A 214 12.70 -8.27 -13.08
CA LEU A 214 12.41 -8.24 -14.52
C LEU A 214 13.46 -9.02 -15.35
N PRO A 215 14.78 -8.86 -15.14
CA PRO A 215 15.78 -9.67 -15.83
C PRO A 215 15.69 -11.16 -15.50
N GLN A 216 15.35 -11.51 -14.25
CA GLN A 216 15.15 -12.91 -13.85
C GLN A 216 13.92 -13.50 -14.54
N HIS A 217 12.83 -12.74 -14.63
CA HIS A 217 11.60 -13.14 -15.28
C HIS A 217 11.77 -13.34 -16.78
N ASN A 218 12.44 -12.41 -17.47
CA ASN A 218 12.68 -12.54 -18.93
C ASN A 218 13.53 -13.77 -19.25
N LYS A 219 14.58 -14.05 -18.46
CA LYS A 219 15.41 -15.26 -18.62
C LYS A 219 14.64 -16.57 -18.41
N ILE A 220 13.55 -16.54 -17.66
CA ILE A 220 12.69 -17.70 -17.46
C ILE A 220 11.87 -17.93 -18.73
N ILE A 221 11.21 -16.89 -19.24
CA ILE A 221 10.37 -16.95 -20.45
C ILE A 221 11.20 -17.32 -21.69
N GLU A 222 12.39 -16.74 -21.87
CA GLU A 222 13.28 -17.05 -23.01
C GLU A 222 13.76 -18.50 -23.04
N ARG A 223 13.71 -19.23 -21.92
CA ARG A 223 14.08 -20.67 -21.87
C ARG A 223 12.92 -21.59 -22.26
N GLU A 224 11.70 -21.07 -22.31
CA GLU A 224 10.47 -21.81 -22.62
C GLU A 224 9.99 -21.60 -24.07
N ALA A 225 10.51 -20.57 -24.76
CA ALA A 225 10.27 -20.27 -26.17
C ALA A 225 11.26 -20.99 -27.10
#